data_AF-A0AAT9GAG2-F1
#
_entry.id   AF-A0AAT9GAG2-F1
#
_cell.length_a   1.000
_cell.length_b   1.000
_cell.length_c   1.000
_cell.angle_alpha   90.00
_cell.angle_beta   90.00
_cell.angle_gamma   90.00
#
_symmetry.space_group_name_H-M   'P 1'
#
loop_
_entity.id
_entity.type
_entity.pdbx_description
1 polymer ?
#
loop_
_entity_poly.entity_id
_entity_poly.type
_entity_poly.pdbx_seq_one_letter_code
_entity_poly.pdbx_strand_id
1 'polypeptide(L)'
;MLKYQQEQRSLTREQKEAVGLLSIGTFLEFFDFMLYVHMATFLNEIFFPKTDPSTATLLAAAAFCSSYVLRPIGALIFGYIGDNIGRKSTFIITTCIMAACCFTMANLPTYAQWGYTASVCMVICRVMQGLSSIGEIVGAEVYVTEMTKPPAQYPAVATIEVMGLLGTTIALIVASFATLGNVNWRIAFWFGTIIAIIGGTARRILIETPEFADAKLQLKRVFEKANMDIKKLNNNPIVNEKVNKKTALAYFLLDCSWPLNFYIAYFFVVLF
;
A
#
# COMPACT_ATOMS: atom_id res chain seq x y z
N MET A 1 -5.86 -34.55 9.02
CA MET A 1 -4.73 -34.70 9.98
C MET A 1 -4.30 -33.31 10.41
N LEU A 2 -4.94 -32.79 11.47
CA LEU A 2 -4.62 -31.50 12.10
C LEU A 2 -3.31 -31.68 12.87
N LYS A 3 -2.17 -31.31 12.28
CA LYS A 3 -0.96 -31.07 13.07
C LYS A 3 -1.31 -29.90 13.99
N TYR A 4 -1.35 -30.16 15.30
CA TYR A 4 -1.36 -29.16 16.35
C TYR A 4 -0.50 -27.97 15.93
N GLN A 5 -1.12 -26.81 15.72
CA GLN A 5 -0.41 -25.55 15.54
C GLN A 5 0.44 -25.36 16.80
N GLN A 6 1.74 -25.60 16.70
CA GLN A 6 2.67 -25.34 17.79
C GLN A 6 2.53 -23.86 18.16
N GLU A 7 1.98 -23.59 19.35
CA GLU A 7 1.84 -22.24 19.87
C GLU A 7 3.21 -21.57 19.95
N GLN A 8 3.36 -20.43 19.27
CA GLN A 8 4.60 -19.70 19.25
C GLN A 8 4.55 -18.58 20.29
N ARG A 9 5.37 -18.70 21.34
CA ARG A 9 5.46 -17.70 22.43
C ARG A 9 6.49 -16.60 22.17
N SER A 10 7.49 -16.85 21.33
CA SER A 10 8.55 -15.90 21.02
C SER A 10 8.95 -15.96 19.54
N LEU A 11 9.24 -14.80 18.96
CA LEU A 11 9.69 -14.66 17.57
C LEU A 11 11.18 -15.03 17.45
N THR A 12 11.53 -15.73 16.37
CA THR A 12 12.93 -15.96 15.99
C THR A 12 13.60 -14.65 15.59
N ARG A 13 14.93 -14.63 15.54
CA ARG A 13 15.68 -13.44 15.12
C ARG A 13 15.28 -12.98 13.71
N GLU A 14 15.16 -13.91 12.78
CA GLU A 14 14.75 -13.63 11.39
C GLU A 14 13.33 -13.05 11.32
N GLN A 15 12.38 -13.58 12.10
CA GLN A 15 11.01 -13.05 12.16
C GLN A 15 10.99 -11.63 12.75
N LYS A 16 11.80 -11.34 13.78
CA LYS A 16 11.91 -9.98 14.34
C LYS A 16 12.51 -9.00 13.34
N GLU A 17 13.54 -9.41 12.61
CA GLU A 17 14.15 -8.60 11.55
C GLU A 17 13.14 -8.31 10.43
N ALA A 18 12.36 -9.31 10.01
CA ALA A 18 11.32 -9.13 9.00
C ALA A 18 10.18 -8.21 9.47
N VAL A 19 9.67 -8.40 10.70
CA VAL A 19 8.64 -7.53 11.29
C VAL A 19 9.15 -6.10 11.42
N GLY A 20 10.39 -5.90 11.86
CA GLY A 20 11.00 -4.57 11.95
C GLY A 20 11.13 -3.90 10.59
N LEU A 21 11.57 -4.63 9.56
CA LEU A 21 11.71 -4.11 8.21
C LEU A 21 10.37 -3.73 7.58
N LEU A 22 9.32 -4.54 7.78
CA LEU A 22 7.96 -4.24 7.34
C LEU A 22 7.34 -3.09 8.11
N SER A 23 7.59 -3.01 9.42
CA SER A 23 7.15 -1.91 10.27
C SER A 23 7.73 -0.57 9.81
N ILE A 24 9.04 -0.53 9.52
CA ILE A 24 9.70 0.66 8.98
C ILE A 24 9.12 0.99 7.60
N GLY A 25 8.96 0.00 6.71
CA GLY A 25 8.34 0.23 5.40
C GLY A 25 6.95 0.86 5.51
N THR A 26 6.10 0.27 6.35
CA THR A 26 4.71 0.73 6.58
C THR A 26 4.69 2.14 7.15
N PHE A 27 5.55 2.42 8.14
CA PHE A 27 5.72 3.77 8.69
C PHE A 27 6.05 4.79 7.60
N LEU A 28 7.02 4.49 6.75
CA LEU A 28 7.50 5.39 5.69
C LEU A 28 6.43 5.62 4.61
N GLU A 29 5.70 4.58 4.21
CA GLU A 29 4.61 4.74 3.23
C GLU A 29 3.44 5.56 3.76
N PHE A 30 3.01 5.29 5.00
CA PHE A 30 1.95 6.07 5.62
C PHE A 30 2.37 7.51 5.85
N PHE A 31 3.63 7.73 6.22
CA PHE A 31 4.17 9.08 6.34
C PHE A 31 3.99 9.86 5.02
N ASP A 32 4.45 9.30 3.90
CA ASP A 32 4.37 9.97 2.59
C ASP A 32 2.94 10.15 2.09
N PHE A 33 2.12 9.09 2.22
CA PHE A 33 0.73 9.14 1.80
C PHE A 33 -0.03 10.22 2.56
N MET A 34 0.12 10.24 3.89
CA MET A 34 -0.59 11.16 4.77
C MET A 34 -0.02 12.57 4.74
N LEU A 35 1.27 12.76 4.47
CA LEU A 35 1.88 14.10 4.36
C LEU A 35 1.12 14.96 3.36
N TYR A 36 0.80 14.40 2.20
CA TYR A 36 -0.04 15.11 1.23
C TYR A 36 -1.48 15.25 1.67
N VAL A 37 -2.08 14.21 2.28
CA VAL A 37 -3.48 14.29 2.73
C VAL A 37 -3.65 15.48 3.67
N HIS A 38 -2.72 15.68 4.60
CA HIS A 38 -2.71 16.82 5.49
C HIS A 38 -2.42 18.16 4.79
N MET A 39 -1.63 18.15 3.70
CA MET A 39 -1.34 19.34 2.90
C MET A 39 -2.31 19.53 1.72
N ALA A 40 -3.38 18.74 1.62
CA ALA A 40 -4.19 18.68 0.41
C ALA A 40 -4.87 20.02 0.10
N THR A 41 -5.39 20.70 1.12
CA THR A 41 -6.00 22.03 0.98
C THR A 41 -5.01 23.05 0.42
N PHE A 42 -3.79 23.08 0.97
CA PHE A 42 -2.72 23.97 0.51
C PHE A 42 -2.25 23.64 -0.92
N LEU A 43 -2.09 22.37 -1.24
CA LEU A 43 -1.65 21.93 -2.57
C LEU A 43 -2.73 22.14 -3.63
N ASN A 44 -4.00 22.06 -3.25
CA ASN A 44 -5.10 22.34 -4.16
C ASN A 44 -5.04 23.77 -4.71
N GLU A 45 -4.69 24.75 -3.87
CA GLU A 45 -4.52 26.15 -4.32
C GLU A 45 -3.35 26.35 -5.30
N ILE A 46 -2.35 25.47 -5.27
CA ILE A 46 -1.13 25.56 -6.09
C ILE A 46 -1.29 24.83 -7.42
N PHE A 47 -2.00 23.70 -7.42
CA PHE A 47 -2.06 22.77 -8.54
C PHE A 47 -3.39 22.75 -9.29
N PHE A 48 -4.45 23.36 -8.76
CA PHE A 48 -5.76 23.41 -9.42
C PHE A 48 -6.12 24.83 -9.88
N PRO A 49 -6.95 24.96 -10.94
CA PRO A 49 -7.43 26.25 -11.40
C PRO A 49 -8.24 26.97 -10.34
N LYS A 50 -8.01 28.28 -10.20
CA LYS A 50 -8.87 29.21 -9.46
C LYS A 50 -10.12 29.59 -10.29
N THR A 51 -10.83 28.59 -10.79
CA THR A 51 -12.17 28.76 -11.40
C THR A 51 -13.21 29.11 -10.34
N ASP A 52 -14.46 29.31 -10.75
CA ASP A 52 -15.62 29.49 -9.88
C ASP A 52 -15.53 28.60 -8.62
N PRO A 53 -15.70 29.13 -7.39
CA PRO A 53 -15.42 28.40 -6.14
C PRO A 53 -16.06 27.01 -6.08
N SER A 54 -17.27 26.84 -6.63
CA SER A 54 -17.96 25.55 -6.69
C SER A 54 -17.22 24.51 -7.56
N THR A 55 -16.62 24.94 -8.66
CA THR A 55 -15.89 24.05 -9.59
C THR A 55 -14.52 23.66 -9.04
N ALA A 56 -13.82 24.61 -8.40
CA ALA A 56 -12.52 24.35 -7.77
C ALA A 56 -12.66 23.34 -6.62
N THR A 57 -13.68 23.50 -5.78
CA THR A 57 -14.00 22.56 -4.69
C THR A 57 -14.36 21.17 -5.22
N LEU A 58 -15.13 21.09 -6.31
CA LEU A 58 -15.48 19.81 -6.93
C LEU A 58 -14.26 19.07 -7.49
N LEU A 59 -13.33 19.79 -8.15
CA LEU A 59 -12.10 19.18 -8.69
C LEU A 59 -11.16 18.71 -7.57
N ALA A 60 -11.02 19.51 -6.51
CA ALA A 60 -10.25 19.16 -5.32
C ALA A 60 -10.81 17.90 -4.62
N ALA A 61 -12.14 17.85 -4.45
CA ALA A 61 -12.83 16.69 -3.88
C ALA A 61 -12.67 15.47 -4.77
N ALA A 62 -12.87 15.60 -6.09
CA ALA A 62 -12.68 14.51 -7.04
C ALA A 62 -11.24 13.97 -7.03
N ALA A 63 -10.23 14.84 -6.95
CA ALA A 63 -8.84 14.44 -6.86
C ALA A 63 -8.56 13.65 -5.58
N PHE A 64 -9.03 14.14 -4.42
CA PHE A 64 -8.89 13.43 -3.15
C PHE A 64 -9.59 12.07 -3.17
N CYS A 65 -10.86 12.06 -3.58
CA CYS A 65 -11.71 10.90 -3.61
C CYS A 65 -11.27 9.84 -4.64
N SER A 66 -10.64 10.23 -5.75
CA SER A 66 -10.16 9.29 -6.77
C SER A 66 -9.18 8.26 -6.19
N SER A 67 -8.33 8.71 -5.26
CA SER A 67 -7.41 7.87 -4.48
C SER A 67 -8.12 6.79 -3.65
N TYR A 68 -9.35 7.05 -3.20
CA TYR A 68 -10.15 6.13 -2.37
C TYR A 68 -11.01 5.17 -3.19
N VAL A 69 -11.56 5.63 -4.33
CA VAL A 69 -12.40 4.80 -5.20
C VAL A 69 -11.59 3.67 -5.86
N LEU A 70 -10.32 3.93 -6.17
CA LEU A 70 -9.46 2.95 -6.84
C LEU A 70 -8.83 1.93 -5.88
N ARG A 71 -9.00 2.12 -4.57
CA ARG A 71 -8.49 1.23 -3.52
C ARG A 71 -8.85 -0.25 -3.70
N PRO A 72 -10.10 -0.62 -3.98
CA PRO A 72 -10.47 -2.03 -4.18
C PRO A 72 -9.83 -2.63 -5.43
N ILE A 73 -9.64 -1.82 -6.47
CA ILE A 73 -8.96 -2.24 -7.70
C ILE A 73 -7.49 -2.53 -7.39
N GLY A 74 -6.85 -1.68 -6.57
CA GLY A 74 -5.49 -1.89 -6.07
C GLY A 74 -5.38 -3.19 -5.27
N ALA A 75 -6.30 -3.42 -4.33
CA ALA A 75 -6.34 -4.66 -3.54
C ALA A 75 -6.42 -5.91 -4.43
N LEU A 76 -7.23 -5.86 -5.50
CA LEU A 76 -7.38 -7.00 -6.42
C LEU A 76 -6.13 -7.24 -7.27
N ILE A 77 -5.48 -6.17 -7.75
CA ILE A 77 -4.25 -6.27 -8.56
C ILE A 77 -3.08 -6.76 -7.69
N PHE A 78 -2.83 -6.11 -6.56
CA PHE A 78 -1.71 -6.46 -5.69
C PHE A 78 -1.94 -7.78 -4.94
N GLY A 79 -3.18 -8.15 -4.64
CA GLY A 79 -3.53 -9.48 -4.16
C GLY A 79 -3.18 -10.57 -5.17
N TYR A 80 -3.59 -10.40 -6.43
CA TYR A 80 -3.25 -11.34 -7.51
C TYR A 80 -1.74 -11.46 -7.74
N ILE A 81 -1.01 -10.34 -7.70
CA ILE A 81 0.46 -10.33 -7.83
C ILE A 81 1.11 -11.04 -6.64
N GLY A 82 0.64 -10.77 -5.42
CA GLY A 82 1.15 -11.40 -4.20
C GLY A 82 0.98 -12.91 -4.20
N ASP A 83 -0.17 -13.39 -4.67
CA ASP A 83 -0.50 -14.81 -4.67
C ASP A 83 0.21 -15.58 -5.81
N ASN A 84 0.49 -14.93 -6.95
CA ASN A 84 1.13 -15.60 -8.11
C ASN A 84 2.64 -15.41 -8.24
N ILE A 85 3.14 -14.21 -7.96
CA ILE A 85 4.56 -13.84 -8.18
C ILE A 85 5.35 -13.93 -6.85
N GLY A 86 4.69 -13.66 -5.73
CA GLY A 86 5.27 -13.71 -4.39
C GLY A 86 5.05 -12.40 -3.62
N ARG A 87 5.06 -12.50 -2.29
CA ARG A 87 4.83 -11.37 -1.38
C ARG A 87 5.97 -10.35 -1.48
N LYS A 88 7.22 -10.80 -1.55
CA LYS A 88 8.38 -9.89 -1.71
C LYS A 88 8.28 -9.03 -2.97
N SER A 89 7.90 -9.63 -4.10
CA SER A 89 7.79 -8.89 -5.37
C SER A 89 6.72 -7.80 -5.28
N THR A 90 5.63 -8.07 -4.57
CA THR A 90 4.54 -7.10 -4.37
C THR A 90 5.05 -5.86 -3.64
N PHE A 91 5.78 -6.03 -2.54
CA PHE A 91 6.37 -4.91 -1.79
C PHE A 91 7.37 -4.07 -2.59
N ILE A 92 8.14 -4.71 -3.49
CA ILE A 92 9.08 -3.99 -4.34
C ILE A 92 8.31 -3.16 -5.38
N ILE A 93 7.28 -3.74 -6.00
CA ILE A 93 6.48 -3.06 -7.02
C ILE A 93 5.74 -1.86 -6.41
N THR A 94 5.08 -2.04 -5.27
CA THR A 94 4.36 -0.97 -4.58
C THR A 94 5.32 0.17 -4.23
N THR A 95 6.44 -0.11 -3.56
CA THR A 95 7.37 0.95 -3.17
C THR A 95 8.03 1.64 -4.36
N CYS A 96 8.28 0.94 -5.47
CA CYS A 96 8.76 1.57 -6.70
C CYS A 96 7.71 2.53 -7.30
N ILE A 97 6.45 2.13 -7.35
CA ILE A 97 5.34 2.99 -7.79
C ILE A 97 5.25 4.23 -6.91
N MET A 98 5.30 4.04 -5.58
CA MET A 98 5.22 5.13 -4.63
C MET A 98 6.39 6.10 -4.76
N ALA A 99 7.63 5.60 -4.83
CA ALA A 99 8.83 6.42 -4.99
C ALA A 99 8.83 7.22 -6.29
N ALA A 100 8.39 6.62 -7.40
CA ALA A 100 8.25 7.31 -8.68
C ALA A 100 7.22 8.46 -8.59
N CYS A 101 6.10 8.24 -7.89
CA CYS A 101 5.09 9.26 -7.67
C CYS A 101 5.61 10.39 -6.76
N CYS A 102 6.29 10.06 -5.65
CA CYS A 102 6.89 11.06 -4.75
C CYS A 102 7.89 11.95 -5.50
N PHE A 103 8.79 11.33 -6.27
CA PHE A 103 9.77 12.05 -7.08
C PHE A 103 9.11 12.97 -8.11
N THR A 104 8.07 12.48 -8.80
CA THR A 104 7.33 13.26 -9.79
C THR A 104 6.65 14.46 -9.12
N MET A 105 5.99 14.25 -7.98
CA MET A 105 5.32 15.32 -7.23
C MET A 105 6.28 16.38 -6.69
N ALA A 106 7.45 15.98 -6.20
CA ALA A 106 8.46 16.90 -5.68
C ALA A 106 8.99 17.86 -6.78
N ASN A 107 9.10 17.36 -8.02
CA ASN A 107 9.61 18.10 -9.17
C ASN A 107 8.51 18.74 -10.03
N LEU A 108 7.22 18.49 -9.73
CA LEU A 108 6.15 18.94 -10.59
C LEU A 108 6.03 20.48 -10.59
N PRO A 109 6.01 21.13 -11.76
CA PRO A 109 5.76 22.57 -11.87
C PRO A 109 4.33 22.92 -11.46
N THR A 110 4.12 24.15 -10.98
CA THR A 110 2.81 24.59 -10.46
C THR A 110 1.80 24.82 -11.57
N TYR A 111 0.51 24.96 -11.22
CA TYR A 111 -0.54 25.28 -12.18
C TYR A 111 -0.23 26.56 -12.97
N ALA A 112 0.41 27.55 -12.32
CA ALA A 112 0.80 28.80 -12.99
C ALA A 112 1.81 28.60 -14.14
N GLN A 113 2.60 27.51 -14.10
CA GLN A 113 3.64 27.22 -15.10
C GLN A 113 3.14 26.29 -16.21
N TRP A 114 2.41 25.23 -15.86
CA TRP A 114 2.02 24.16 -16.78
C TRP A 114 0.49 24.02 -16.98
N GLY A 115 -0.31 24.79 -16.26
CA GLY A 115 -1.76 24.78 -16.36
C GLY A 115 -2.36 23.42 -16.00
N TYR A 116 -3.37 23.00 -16.77
CA TYR A 116 -4.16 21.81 -16.51
C TYR A 116 -3.35 20.50 -16.46
N THR A 117 -2.23 20.42 -17.18
CA THR A 117 -1.38 19.21 -17.18
C THR A 117 -0.76 18.95 -15.80
N ALA A 118 -0.46 20.01 -15.03
CA ALA A 118 0.02 19.87 -13.65
C ALA A 118 -1.04 19.22 -12.75
N SER A 119 -2.30 19.64 -12.84
CA SER A 119 -3.41 19.06 -12.08
C SER A 119 -3.61 17.58 -12.42
N VAL A 120 -3.58 17.23 -13.71
CA VAL A 120 -3.77 15.85 -14.17
C VAL A 120 -2.62 14.96 -13.71
N CYS A 121 -1.36 15.39 -13.85
CA CYS A 121 -0.21 14.64 -13.35
C CYS A 121 -0.30 14.41 -11.83
N MET A 122 -0.68 15.44 -11.05
CA MET A 122 -0.88 15.28 -9.61
C MET A 122 -1.92 14.23 -9.29
N VAL A 123 -3.08 14.26 -9.96
CA VAL A 123 -4.16 13.30 -9.75
C VAL A 123 -3.71 11.89 -10.11
N ILE A 124 -2.99 11.71 -11.22
CA ILE A 124 -2.47 10.39 -11.61
C ILE A 124 -1.48 9.86 -10.57
N CYS A 125 -0.52 10.68 -10.12
CA CYS A 125 0.41 10.29 -9.06
C CYS A 125 -0.33 9.90 -7.77
N ARG A 126 -1.40 10.64 -7.42
CA ARG A 126 -2.25 10.35 -6.26
C ARG A 126 -2.96 9.02 -6.34
N VAL A 127 -3.57 8.76 -7.49
CA VAL A 127 -4.23 7.49 -7.79
C VAL A 127 -3.24 6.34 -7.67
N MET A 128 -2.05 6.46 -8.26
CA MET A 128 -1.02 5.42 -8.22
C MET A 128 -0.49 5.18 -6.80
N GLN A 129 -0.30 6.23 -6.00
CA GLN A 129 0.08 6.09 -4.59
C GLN A 129 -1.02 5.43 -3.74
N GLY A 130 -2.28 5.83 -3.93
CA GLY A 130 -3.41 5.24 -3.23
C GLY A 130 -3.59 3.75 -3.53
N LEU A 131 -3.37 3.36 -4.78
CA LEU A 131 -3.33 1.94 -5.20
C LEU A 131 -2.18 1.18 -4.51
N SER A 132 -0.98 1.76 -4.54
CA SER A 132 0.23 1.16 -3.97
C SER A 132 0.13 0.89 -2.47
N SER A 133 -0.34 1.89 -1.71
CA SER A 133 -0.39 1.84 -0.25
C SER A 133 -1.23 0.67 0.29
N ILE A 134 -2.26 0.24 -0.44
CA ILE A 134 -3.10 -0.89 0.01
C ILE A 134 -2.43 -2.22 -0.18
N GLY A 135 -1.77 -2.41 -1.32
CA GLY A 135 -1.02 -3.63 -1.60
C GLY A 135 0.05 -3.86 -0.54
N GLU A 136 0.59 -2.77 0.00
CA GLU A 136 1.53 -2.83 1.09
C GLU A 136 0.93 -3.22 2.42
N ILE A 137 -0.07 -2.50 2.93
CA ILE A 137 -0.56 -2.67 4.30
C ILE A 137 -1.09 -4.09 4.48
N VAL A 138 -2.01 -4.47 3.60
CA VAL A 138 -2.60 -5.80 3.59
C VAL A 138 -1.52 -6.84 3.31
N GLY A 139 -0.58 -6.53 2.41
CA GLY A 139 0.56 -7.42 2.14
C GLY A 139 1.45 -7.65 3.35
N ALA A 140 1.74 -6.62 4.15
CA ALA A 140 2.61 -6.66 5.32
C ALA A 140 1.96 -7.42 6.46
N GLU A 141 0.68 -7.18 6.71
CA GLU A 141 -0.10 -7.93 7.68
C GLU A 141 -0.15 -9.41 7.30
N VAL A 142 -0.54 -9.71 6.06
CA VAL A 142 -0.60 -11.08 5.56
C VAL A 142 0.78 -11.74 5.66
N TYR A 143 1.84 -11.07 5.24
CA TYR A 143 3.21 -11.59 5.35
C TYR A 143 3.58 -11.95 6.80
N VAL A 144 3.26 -11.10 7.77
CA VAL A 144 3.53 -11.38 9.19
C VAL A 144 2.66 -12.52 9.70
N THR A 145 1.39 -12.60 9.26
CA THR A 145 0.52 -13.74 9.60
C THR A 145 0.99 -15.06 9.01
N GLU A 146 1.55 -15.05 7.79
CA GLU A 146 2.12 -16.23 7.14
C GLU A 146 3.46 -16.65 7.80
N MET A 147 4.23 -15.67 8.32
CA MET A 147 5.52 -15.95 8.98
C MET A 147 5.42 -16.37 10.44
N THR A 148 4.36 -15.99 11.15
CA THR A 148 4.26 -16.15 12.61
C THR A 148 3.04 -16.97 13.00
N LYS A 149 3.12 -17.69 14.12
CA LYS A 149 1.97 -18.48 14.62
C LYS A 149 1.32 -17.79 15.83
N PRO A 150 0.02 -18.02 16.08
CA PRO A 150 -0.59 -17.61 17.33
C PRO A 150 0.13 -18.24 18.54
N PRO A 151 0.20 -17.57 19.70
CA PRO A 151 -0.32 -16.22 20.01
C PRO A 151 0.64 -15.05 19.70
N ALA A 152 1.92 -15.28 19.40
CA ALA A 152 2.88 -14.19 19.13
C ALA A 152 2.59 -13.38 17.84
N GLN A 153 1.75 -13.92 16.95
CA GLN A 153 1.28 -13.26 15.74
C GLN A 153 0.49 -11.96 16.02
N TYR A 154 -0.40 -11.94 17.01
CA TYR A 154 -1.27 -10.78 17.27
C TYR A 154 -0.49 -9.48 17.56
N PRO A 155 0.48 -9.46 18.51
CA PRO A 155 1.27 -8.25 18.76
C PRO A 155 2.19 -7.90 17.58
N ALA A 156 2.63 -8.86 16.78
CA ALA A 156 3.46 -8.60 15.61
C ALA A 156 2.67 -7.86 14.51
N VAL A 157 1.45 -8.30 14.22
CA VAL A 157 0.54 -7.61 13.29
C VAL A 157 0.16 -6.23 13.83
N ALA A 158 -0.20 -6.14 15.12
CA ALA A 158 -0.53 -4.86 15.74
C ALA A 158 0.63 -3.84 15.68
N THR A 159 1.89 -4.31 15.70
CA THR A 159 3.06 -3.42 15.56
C THR A 159 3.11 -2.74 14.20
N ILE A 160 2.71 -3.43 13.11
CA ILE A 160 2.64 -2.84 11.76
C ILE A 160 1.65 -1.68 11.74
N GLU A 161 0.45 -1.91 12.28
CA GLU A 161 -0.61 -0.89 12.36
C GLU A 161 -0.22 0.32 13.21
N VAL A 162 0.39 0.08 14.38
CA VAL A 162 0.92 1.14 15.24
C VAL A 162 1.96 1.98 14.50
N MET A 163 2.81 1.36 13.69
CA MET A 163 3.84 2.04 12.91
C MET A 163 3.24 2.86 11.76
N GLY A 164 2.18 2.37 11.10
CA GLY A 164 1.41 3.16 10.14
C GLY A 164 0.76 4.41 10.78
N LEU A 165 0.19 4.27 11.98
CA LEU A 165 -0.39 5.39 12.72
C LEU A 165 0.67 6.40 13.18
N LEU A 166 1.84 5.93 13.62
CA LEU A 166 2.97 6.79 13.94
C LEU A 166 3.44 7.57 12.71
N GLY A 167 3.53 6.92 11.55
CA GLY A 167 3.86 7.58 10.27
C GLY A 167 2.88 8.69 9.94
N THR A 168 1.58 8.41 10.08
CA THR A 168 0.50 9.39 9.91
C THR A 168 0.64 10.59 10.84
N THR A 169 0.96 10.34 12.12
CA THR A 169 1.09 11.39 13.14
C THR A 169 2.28 12.29 12.86
N ILE A 170 3.43 11.71 12.50
CA ILE A 170 4.64 12.48 12.15
C ILE A 170 4.42 13.28 10.87
N ALA A 171 3.70 12.71 9.89
CA ALA A 171 3.33 13.43 8.67
C ALA A 171 2.48 14.66 8.96
N LEU A 172 1.54 14.59 9.91
CA LEU A 172 0.75 15.74 10.34
C LEU A 172 1.62 16.85 10.94
N ILE A 173 2.61 16.50 11.77
CA ILE A 173 3.55 17.46 12.36
C ILE A 173 4.33 18.16 11.24
N VAL A 174 4.92 17.39 10.32
CA VAL A 174 5.71 17.94 9.20
C VAL A 174 4.84 18.80 8.27
N ALA A 175 3.62 18.36 7.96
CA ALA A 175 2.66 19.13 7.19
C ALA A 175 2.32 20.47 7.86
N SER A 176 2.12 20.46 9.18
CA SER A 176 1.81 21.66 9.96
C SER A 176 2.97 22.66 9.93
N PHE A 177 4.21 22.19 10.05
CA PHE A 177 5.40 23.04 9.89
C PHE A 177 5.55 23.59 8.47
N ALA A 178 5.20 22.80 7.45
CA ALA A 178 5.27 23.25 6.06
C ALA A 178 4.21 24.32 5.73
N THR A 179 3.00 24.18 6.26
CA THR A 179 1.89 25.11 5.99
C THR A 179 1.93 26.36 6.85
N LEU A 180 2.31 26.25 8.14
CA LEU A 180 2.32 27.38 9.08
C LEU A 180 3.71 28.05 9.20
N GLY A 181 4.79 27.31 8.96
CA GLY A 181 6.16 27.73 9.25
C GLY A 181 6.90 28.44 8.11
N ASN A 182 6.21 28.85 7.03
CA ASN A 182 6.83 29.43 5.82
C ASN A 182 7.91 28.55 5.14
N VAL A 183 7.95 27.25 5.45
CA VAL A 183 8.88 26.31 4.82
C VAL A 183 8.36 25.98 3.42
N ASN A 184 9.26 25.91 2.43
CA ASN A 184 8.88 25.52 1.08
C ASN A 184 8.32 24.08 1.09
N TRP A 185 7.05 23.93 0.71
CA TRP A 185 6.34 22.66 0.66
C TRP A 185 7.07 21.57 -0.12
N ARG A 186 7.89 21.93 -1.12
CA ARG A 186 8.70 20.98 -1.90
C ARG A 186 9.71 20.22 -1.04
N ILE A 187 10.23 20.84 0.02
CA ILE A 187 11.20 20.20 0.92
C ILE A 187 10.56 19.01 1.63
N ALA A 188 9.28 19.12 2.03
CA ALA A 188 8.54 18.01 2.63
C ALA A 188 8.39 16.83 1.64
N PHE A 189 8.10 17.10 0.37
CA PHE A 189 8.02 16.06 -0.67
C PHE A 189 9.38 15.45 -1.03
N TRP A 190 10.46 16.24 -1.01
CA TRP A 190 11.81 15.71 -1.18
C TRP A 190 12.23 14.80 -0.04
N PHE A 191 11.89 15.18 1.19
CA PHE A 191 12.10 14.34 2.36
C PHE A 191 11.37 12.99 2.21
N GLY A 192 10.11 13.02 1.78
CA GLY A 192 9.36 11.81 1.46
C GLY A 192 9.97 10.97 0.33
N THR A 193 10.45 11.62 -0.73
CA THR A 193 11.12 10.93 -1.85
C THR A 193 12.38 10.18 -1.39
N ILE A 194 13.21 10.80 -0.54
CA ILE A 194 14.40 10.16 0.02
C ILE A 194 14.00 8.95 0.87
N ILE A 195 12.96 9.13 1.69
CA ILE A 195 12.37 8.07 2.52
C ILE A 195 11.90 6.89 1.66
N ALA A 196 11.15 7.14 0.59
CA ALA A 196 10.64 6.10 -0.31
C ALA A 196 11.78 5.30 -0.98
N ILE A 197 12.88 5.96 -1.36
CA ILE A 197 14.06 5.30 -1.94
C ILE A 197 14.77 4.41 -0.91
N ILE A 198 14.93 4.91 0.32
CA ILE A 198 15.54 4.16 1.42
C ILE A 198 14.67 2.94 1.75
N GLY A 199 13.36 3.14 1.91
CA GLY A 199 12.38 2.07 2.16
C GLY A 199 12.40 1.00 1.06
N GLY A 200 12.41 1.41 -0.21
CA GLY A 200 12.48 0.50 -1.35
C GLY A 200 13.77 -0.32 -1.40
N THR A 201 14.89 0.28 -1.01
CA THR A 201 16.18 -0.41 -0.96
C THR A 201 16.22 -1.39 0.22
N ALA A 202 15.71 -0.99 1.38
CA ALA A 202 15.66 -1.83 2.59
C ALA A 202 14.84 -3.11 2.34
N ARG A 203 13.75 -3.03 1.58
CA ARG A 203 12.87 -4.18 1.28
C ARG A 203 13.48 -5.23 0.38
N ARG A 204 14.58 -4.94 -0.32
CA ARG A 204 15.30 -5.98 -1.08
C ARG A 204 15.84 -7.08 -0.18
N ILE A 205 15.98 -6.79 1.12
CA ILE A 205 16.50 -7.70 2.16
C ILE A 205 15.40 -8.66 2.66
N LEU A 206 14.11 -8.39 2.41
CA LEU A 206 13.02 -9.30 2.80
C LEU A 206 13.22 -10.69 2.18
N ILE A 207 13.04 -11.71 3.00
CA ILE A 207 13.00 -13.12 2.58
C ILE A 207 11.56 -13.42 2.12
N GLU A 208 11.33 -14.40 1.25
CA GLU A 208 9.95 -14.79 0.90
C GLU A 208 9.25 -15.51 2.07
N THR A 209 7.92 -15.45 2.11
CA THR A 209 7.17 -16.11 3.19
C THR A 209 7.36 -17.63 3.18
N PRO A 210 7.39 -18.27 4.36
CA PRO A 210 7.62 -19.71 4.49
C PRO A 210 6.51 -20.52 3.82
N GLU A 211 5.27 -20.03 3.77
CA GLU A 211 4.17 -20.70 3.07
C GLU A 211 4.35 -20.66 1.54
N PHE A 212 4.80 -19.55 0.97
CA PHE A 212 5.14 -19.46 -0.45
C PHE A 212 6.38 -20.29 -0.80
N ALA A 213 7.39 -20.25 0.08
CA ALA A 213 8.58 -21.07 -0.04
C ALA A 213 8.22 -22.56 0.04
N ASP A 214 7.41 -22.98 1.01
CA ASP A 214 6.94 -24.36 1.19
C ASP A 214 6.02 -24.80 0.06
N ALA A 215 5.16 -23.93 -0.49
CA ALA A 215 4.37 -24.27 -1.67
C ALA A 215 5.28 -24.59 -2.87
N LYS A 216 6.32 -23.78 -3.11
CA LYS A 216 7.30 -24.01 -4.17
C LYS A 216 8.19 -25.23 -3.90
N LEU A 217 8.57 -25.46 -2.64
CA LEU A 217 9.39 -26.60 -2.21
C LEU A 217 8.62 -27.92 -2.20
N GLN A 218 7.35 -27.89 -1.81
CA GLN A 218 6.42 -29.02 -1.93
C GLN A 218 6.19 -29.36 -3.40
N LEU A 219 5.95 -28.37 -4.26
CA LEU A 219 5.92 -28.59 -5.71
C LEU A 219 7.22 -29.29 -6.15
N LYS A 220 8.39 -28.72 -5.83
CA LYS A 220 9.70 -29.25 -6.24
C LYS A 220 9.97 -30.68 -5.74
N ARG A 221 9.65 -30.98 -4.47
CA ARG A 221 9.78 -32.33 -3.88
C ARG A 221 8.82 -33.34 -4.46
N VAL A 222 7.59 -32.94 -4.79
CA VAL A 222 6.62 -33.80 -5.49
C VAL A 222 7.09 -34.08 -6.91
N PHE A 223 7.66 -33.09 -7.60
CA PHE A 223 8.23 -33.26 -8.94
C PHE A 223 9.47 -34.16 -8.97
N GLU A 224 10.41 -34.01 -8.03
CA GLU A 224 11.56 -34.91 -7.89
C GLU A 224 11.13 -36.35 -7.58
N LYS A 225 10.10 -36.54 -6.75
CA LYS A 225 9.57 -37.88 -6.44
C LYS A 225 8.78 -38.51 -7.59
N ALA A 226 8.19 -37.71 -8.47
CA ALA A 226 7.29 -38.18 -9.52
C ALA A 226 7.94 -38.30 -10.91
N ASN A 227 9.18 -37.82 -11.09
CA ASN A 227 9.92 -37.84 -12.37
C ASN A 227 9.09 -37.34 -13.58
N MET A 228 8.21 -36.36 -13.32
CA MET A 228 7.24 -35.83 -14.30
C MET A 228 7.59 -34.41 -14.74
N ASP A 229 7.42 -34.15 -16.03
CA ASP A 229 7.67 -32.86 -16.67
C ASP A 229 6.69 -31.78 -16.17
N ILE A 230 7.21 -30.61 -15.78
CA ILE A 230 6.51 -29.50 -15.09
C ILE A 230 5.28 -29.03 -15.88
N LYS A 231 5.27 -29.21 -17.19
CA LYS A 231 4.18 -28.83 -18.11
C LYS A 231 2.85 -29.56 -17.87
N LYS A 232 2.84 -30.77 -17.28
CA LYS A 232 1.59 -31.50 -17.00
C LYS A 232 0.84 -31.01 -15.75
N LEU A 233 1.45 -30.15 -14.93
CA LEU A 233 0.89 -29.70 -13.67
C LEU A 233 -0.12 -28.56 -13.79
N ASN A 234 -0.16 -27.83 -14.91
CA ASN A 234 -1.13 -26.74 -15.11
C ASN A 234 -2.61 -27.22 -15.03
N ASN A 235 -2.82 -28.54 -15.08
CA ASN A 235 -4.13 -29.20 -15.06
C ASN A 235 -4.52 -29.83 -13.72
N ASN A 236 -3.72 -29.68 -12.65
CA ASN A 236 -3.97 -30.39 -11.38
C ASN A 236 -5.00 -29.63 -10.49
N PRO A 237 -6.12 -30.24 -10.08
CA PRO A 237 -7.23 -29.54 -9.44
C PRO A 237 -6.95 -29.00 -8.03
N ILE A 238 -5.94 -29.51 -7.32
CA ILE A 238 -5.54 -29.04 -5.98
C ILE A 238 -4.74 -27.73 -6.07
N VAL A 239 -3.94 -27.55 -7.14
CA VAL A 239 -3.24 -26.28 -7.43
C VAL A 239 -4.21 -25.27 -8.05
N ASN A 240 -5.28 -25.78 -8.68
CA ASN A 240 -6.29 -25.01 -9.39
C ASN A 240 -7.63 -24.97 -8.62
N GLU A 241 -7.57 -25.05 -7.29
CA GLU A 241 -8.75 -24.91 -6.44
C GLU A 241 -9.27 -23.48 -6.59
N LYS A 242 -10.24 -23.33 -7.50
CA LYS A 242 -10.78 -22.02 -7.86
C LYS A 242 -11.47 -21.44 -6.63
N VAL A 243 -10.97 -20.30 -6.17
CA VAL A 243 -11.63 -19.48 -5.16
C VAL A 243 -13.10 -19.35 -5.55
N ASN A 244 -14.00 -19.67 -4.61
CA ASN A 244 -15.43 -19.58 -4.86
C ASN A 244 -15.76 -18.14 -5.22
N LYS A 245 -16.10 -17.91 -6.49
CA LYS A 245 -16.32 -16.56 -7.04
C LYS A 245 -17.38 -15.78 -6.26
N LYS A 246 -18.37 -16.47 -5.69
CA LYS A 246 -19.40 -15.84 -4.86
C LYS A 246 -18.83 -15.32 -3.54
N THR A 247 -17.96 -16.11 -2.89
CA THR A 247 -17.30 -15.74 -1.64
C THR A 247 -16.30 -14.62 -1.87
N ALA A 248 -15.47 -14.71 -2.91
CA ALA A 248 -14.55 -13.64 -3.30
C ALA A 248 -15.28 -12.32 -3.61
N LEU A 249 -16.39 -12.39 -4.36
CA LEU A 249 -17.20 -11.21 -4.65
C LEU A 249 -17.84 -10.63 -3.37
N ALA A 250 -18.31 -11.47 -2.45
CA ALA A 250 -18.90 -11.02 -1.19
C ALA A 250 -17.87 -10.30 -0.28
N TYR A 251 -16.66 -10.85 -0.14
CA TYR A 251 -15.57 -10.20 0.59
C TYR A 251 -15.14 -8.89 -0.09
N PHE A 252 -15.02 -8.91 -1.42
CA PHE A 252 -14.72 -7.71 -2.19
C PHE A 252 -15.75 -6.59 -1.96
N LEU A 253 -17.05 -6.92 -1.98
CA LEU A 253 -18.13 -5.95 -1.73
C LEU A 253 -18.14 -5.43 -0.29
N LEU A 254 -17.82 -6.29 0.70
CA LEU A 254 -17.67 -5.89 2.09
C LEU A 254 -16.52 -4.87 2.25
N ASP A 255 -15.35 -5.16 1.68
CA ASP A 255 -14.19 -4.25 1.78
C ASP A 255 -14.38 -2.96 0.96
N CYS A 256 -15.12 -3.02 -0.16
CA CYS A 256 -15.51 -1.82 -0.91
C CYS A 256 -16.45 -0.89 -0.14
N SER A 257 -17.15 -1.39 0.88
CA SER A 257 -18.14 -0.60 1.62
C SER A 257 -17.51 0.54 2.40
N TRP A 258 -16.30 0.34 2.96
CA TRP A 258 -15.63 1.36 3.78
C TRP A 258 -15.13 2.57 2.96
N PRO A 259 -14.40 2.40 1.83
CA PRO A 259 -14.04 3.51 0.94
C PRO A 259 -15.25 4.24 0.36
N LEU A 260 -16.33 3.51 0.03
CA LEU A 260 -17.54 4.11 -0.54
C LEU A 260 -18.24 5.02 0.48
N ASN A 261 -18.33 4.57 1.74
CA ASN A 261 -18.95 5.35 2.80
C ASN A 261 -18.13 6.61 3.11
N PHE A 262 -16.80 6.50 3.16
CA PHE A 262 -15.91 7.64 3.29
C PHE A 262 -16.04 8.62 2.10
N TYR A 263 -16.15 8.11 0.87
CA TYR A 263 -16.38 8.92 -0.32
C TYR A 263 -17.68 9.72 -0.22
N ILE A 264 -18.80 9.07 0.10
CA ILE A 264 -20.11 9.73 0.21
C ILE A 264 -20.09 10.76 1.32
N ALA A 265 -19.55 10.42 2.50
CA ALA A 265 -19.46 11.34 3.63
C ALA A 265 -18.60 12.57 3.31
N TYR A 266 -17.42 12.37 2.71
CA TYR A 266 -16.53 13.48 2.35
C TYR A 266 -17.15 14.38 1.28
N PHE A 267 -17.74 13.78 0.24
CA PHE A 267 -18.40 14.53 -0.82
C PHE A 267 -19.59 15.34 -0.28
N PHE A 268 -20.36 14.77 0.65
CA PHE A 268 -21.47 15.47 1.30
C PHE A 268 -20.98 16.65 2.15
N VAL A 269 -19.98 16.45 3.02
CA VAL A 269 -19.42 17.51 3.90
C VAL A 269 -18.77 18.65 3.11
N VAL A 270 -18.22 18.36 1.93
CA VAL A 270 -17.55 19.37 1.10
C VAL A 270 -18.55 20.18 0.25
N LEU A 271 -19.72 19.62 -0.06
CA LEU A 271 -20.75 20.28 -0.88
C LEU A 271 -21.90 20.94 -0.10
N PHE A 272 -22.17 20.47 1.12
CA PHE A 272 -23.27 20.94 1.98
C PHE A 272 -22.75 21.38 3.35
#